data_AF-A0A914XHZ7-F1
#
_entry.id   AF-A0A914XHZ7-F1
#
_cell.length_a   1.000
_cell.length_b   1.000
_cell.length_c   1.000
_cell.angle_alpha   90.00
_cell.angle_beta   90.00
_cell.angle_gamma   90.00
#
_symmetry.space_group_name_H-M   'P 1'
#
loop_
_entity.id
_entity.type
_entity.pdbx_description
1 polymer ?
#
loop_
_entity_poly.entity_id
_entity_poly.type
_entity_poly.pdbx_seq_one_letter_code
_entity_poly.pdbx_strand_id
1 'polypeptide(L)'
;MYGLVIEGVRFMIREKYGEKTLEEVLVKCHLSGQTLSTHDRYSEKMVPNMLVAVCEVLGITMEEVGVLAGRYFVLFMVKHGYGELMQVMGRRFADFLKGLDNLHEYFRFSYPKIRPPSFYCSRESSTGLTLHYRSRRQGYIAYVMGQLIEVAKLFFKQDIQLQVTNRQQKGSFQFVVIKVRFDNTAIEADRRLKEKSMTLNEYLPVDSYSFLSMFPYFVTFNKKLEVQLCGRALMNVVPD
;
A
#
# COMPACT_ATOMS: atom_id res chain seq x y z
N MET A 1 11.12 12.30 3.67
CA MET A 1 9.69 12.00 3.44
C MET A 1 9.02 13.20 2.78
N TYR A 2 7.96 13.00 1.98
CA TYR A 2 7.24 14.11 1.36
C TYR A 2 6.32 14.83 2.35
N GLY A 3 6.11 16.13 2.13
CA GLY A 3 5.19 16.96 2.91
C GLY A 3 3.75 16.44 2.91
N LEU A 4 3.37 15.65 1.90
CA LEU A 4 2.06 15.00 1.83
C LEU A 4 1.69 14.23 3.12
N VAL A 5 2.64 13.49 3.70
CA VAL A 5 2.38 12.72 4.94
C VAL A 5 2.28 13.65 6.15
N ILE A 6 3.07 14.73 6.17
CA ILE A 6 3.08 15.71 7.25
C ILE A 6 1.76 16.50 7.28
N GLU A 7 1.29 16.96 6.12
CA GLU A 7 -0.01 17.61 5.98
C GLU A 7 -1.16 16.66 6.37
N GLY A 8 -1.05 15.37 6.08
CA GLY A 8 -2.01 14.38 6.58
C GLY A 8 -2.09 14.30 8.10
N VAL A 9 -0.96 14.43 8.81
CA VAL A 9 -0.92 14.50 10.28
C VAL A 9 -1.53 15.81 10.77
N ARG A 10 -1.21 16.96 10.14
CA ARG A 10 -1.82 18.26 10.49
C ARG A 10 -3.34 18.22 10.29
N PHE A 11 -3.79 17.63 9.19
CA PHE A 11 -5.20 17.42 8.88
C PHE A 11 -5.89 16.58 9.95
N MET A 12 -5.29 15.45 10.35
CA MET A 12 -5.80 14.63 11.45
C MET A 12 -5.99 15.44 12.73
N ILE A 13 -4.97 16.21 13.14
CA ILE A 13 -5.03 16.97 14.40
C ILE A 13 -6.12 18.04 14.31
N ARG A 14 -6.16 18.79 13.21
CA ARG A 14 -7.16 19.83 12.97
C ARG A 14 -8.59 19.30 13.01
N GLU A 15 -8.87 18.22 12.28
CA GLU A 15 -10.22 17.71 12.13
C GLU A 15 -10.73 16.99 13.39
N LYS A 16 -9.84 16.33 14.16
CA LYS A 16 -10.27 15.60 15.37
C LYS A 16 -10.15 16.38 16.68
N TYR A 17 -9.11 17.21 16.81
CA TYR A 17 -8.74 17.87 18.07
C TYR A 17 -8.76 19.40 17.97
N GLY A 18 -8.87 19.96 16.77
CA GLY A 18 -8.98 21.40 16.53
C GLY A 18 -7.64 22.13 16.42
N GLU A 19 -7.72 23.42 16.08
CA GLU A 19 -6.54 24.27 15.79
C GLU A 19 -5.66 24.52 17.03
N LYS A 20 -6.24 24.57 18.24
CA LYS A 20 -5.47 24.81 19.47
C LYS A 20 -4.46 23.69 19.72
N THR A 21 -4.90 22.44 19.63
CA THR A 21 -4.03 21.26 19.76
C THR A 21 -2.99 21.22 18.64
N LEU A 22 -3.37 21.60 17.41
CA LEU A 22 -2.42 21.68 16.31
C LEU A 22 -1.29 22.67 16.62
N GLU A 23 -1.60 23.88 17.10
CA GLU A 23 -0.58 24.88 17.45
C GLU A 23 0.35 24.37 18.56
N GLU A 24 -0.19 23.78 19.64
CA GLU A 24 0.61 23.21 20.73
C GLU A 24 1.60 22.13 20.22
N VAL A 25 1.15 21.26 19.32
CA VAL A 25 2.00 20.24 18.68
C VAL A 25 3.06 20.88 17.79
N LEU A 26 2.71 21.91 17.00
CA LEU A 26 3.66 22.60 16.13
C LEU A 26 4.73 23.35 16.92
N VAL A 27 4.38 23.97 18.04
CA VAL A 27 5.33 24.62 18.96
C VAL A 27 6.34 23.59 19.48
N LYS A 28 5.85 22.44 19.98
CA LYS A 28 6.71 21.33 20.46
C LYS A 28 7.64 20.78 19.38
N CYS A 29 7.21 20.82 18.11
CA CYS A 29 8.01 20.33 16.98
C CYS A 29 8.93 21.40 16.36
N HIS A 30 8.93 22.64 16.87
CA HIS A 30 9.60 23.79 16.26
C HIS A 30 9.16 24.05 14.80
N LEU A 31 7.86 23.87 14.54
CA LEU A 31 7.23 24.04 13.22
C LEU A 31 6.20 25.20 13.18
N SER A 32 6.02 25.93 14.28
CA SER A 32 5.11 27.09 14.33
C SER A 32 5.46 28.12 13.25
N GLY A 33 4.43 28.59 12.53
CA GLY A 33 4.57 29.57 11.44
C GLY A 33 5.19 29.04 10.14
N GLN A 34 5.58 27.76 10.06
CA GLN A 34 6.13 27.21 8.82
C GLN A 34 5.03 26.80 7.84
N THR A 35 5.15 27.28 6.60
CA THR A 35 4.34 26.79 5.48
C THR A 35 5.05 25.58 4.88
N LEU A 36 4.36 24.44 4.82
CA LEU A 36 4.90 23.21 4.27
C LEU A 36 4.24 22.93 2.91
N SER A 37 5.06 22.53 1.94
CA SER A 37 4.60 22.10 0.63
C SER A 37 4.46 20.58 0.60
N THR A 38 3.36 20.07 0.04
CA THR A 38 3.15 18.62 -0.10
C THR A 38 4.17 17.95 -1.02
N HIS A 39 4.76 18.71 -1.95
CA HIS A 39 5.73 18.24 -2.95
C HIS A 39 7.18 18.38 -2.52
N ASP A 40 7.44 19.01 -1.37
CA ASP A 40 8.80 19.13 -0.83
C ASP A 40 9.19 17.92 0.02
N ARG A 41 10.49 17.73 0.18
CA ARG A 41 11.07 16.65 0.98
C ARG A 41 11.58 17.18 2.30
N TYR A 42 11.15 16.52 3.36
CA TYR A 42 11.50 16.80 4.75
C TYR A 42 12.25 15.62 5.38
N SER A 43 12.83 15.87 6.55
CA SER A 43 13.50 14.85 7.37
C SER A 43 12.57 13.66 7.64
N GLU A 44 13.10 12.44 7.60
CA GLU A 44 12.35 11.22 7.97
C GLU A 44 11.96 11.21 9.47
N LYS A 45 12.59 12.06 10.29
CA LYS A 45 12.25 12.22 11.72
C LYS A 45 11.04 13.12 11.98
N MET A 46 10.57 13.88 10.99
CA MET A 46 9.53 14.91 11.20
C MET A 46 8.19 14.31 11.64
N VAL A 47 7.62 13.35 10.89
CA VAL A 47 6.35 12.70 11.30
C VAL A 47 6.48 11.94 12.61
N PRO A 48 7.52 11.12 12.84
CA PRO A 48 7.71 10.48 14.15
C PRO A 48 7.71 11.47 15.31
N ASN A 49 8.43 12.59 15.19
CA ASN A 49 8.46 13.62 16.22
C ASN A 49 7.09 14.28 16.43
N MET A 50 6.35 14.55 15.34
CA MET A 50 4.98 15.07 15.44
C MET A 50 4.05 14.09 16.14
N LEU A 51 4.11 12.79 15.81
CA LEU A 51 3.28 11.79 16.47
C LEU A 51 3.62 11.65 17.97
N VAL A 52 4.90 11.72 18.33
CA VAL A 52 5.33 11.74 19.74
C VAL A 52 4.77 12.98 20.46
N ALA A 53 4.87 14.16 19.85
CA ALA A 53 4.28 15.38 20.43
C ALA A 53 2.76 15.28 20.59
N VAL A 54 2.05 14.66 19.64
CA VAL A 54 0.61 14.39 19.77
C VAL A 54 0.33 13.45 20.94
N CYS A 55 1.11 12.38 21.11
CA CYS A 55 0.99 11.47 22.26
C CYS A 55 1.18 12.20 23.59
N GLU A 56 2.18 13.08 23.69
CA GLU A 56 2.44 13.86 24.90
C GLU A 56 1.31 14.85 25.24
N VAL A 57 0.76 15.53 24.23
CA VAL A 57 -0.31 16.52 24.42
C VAL A 57 -1.64 15.86 24.76
N LEU A 58 -1.95 14.71 24.15
CA LEU A 58 -3.26 14.07 24.25
C LEU A 58 -3.30 12.88 25.20
N GLY A 59 -2.15 12.41 25.71
CA GLY A 59 -2.07 11.25 26.61
C GLY A 59 -2.45 9.93 25.95
N ILE A 60 -2.35 9.82 24.62
CA ILE A 60 -2.65 8.59 23.85
C ILE A 60 -1.38 7.85 23.46
N THR A 61 -1.50 6.55 23.20
CA THR A 61 -0.35 5.72 22.81
C THR A 61 0.10 5.94 21.37
N MET A 62 1.36 5.59 21.07
CA MET A 62 1.90 5.63 19.69
C MET A 62 1.13 4.73 18.72
N GLU A 63 0.55 3.64 19.22
CA GLU A 63 -0.28 2.75 18.40
C GLU A 63 -1.62 3.40 18.04
N GLU A 64 -2.30 3.98 19.03
CA GLU A 64 -3.57 4.68 18.81
C GLU A 64 -3.42 5.88 17.87
N VAL A 65 -2.41 6.74 18.10
CA VAL A 65 -2.17 7.88 17.20
C VAL A 65 -1.73 7.42 15.81
N GLY A 66 -0.98 6.32 15.71
CA GLY A 66 -0.56 5.76 14.44
C GLY A 66 -1.75 5.30 13.61
N VAL A 67 -2.65 4.51 14.19
CA VAL A 67 -3.90 4.08 13.53
C VAL A 67 -4.72 5.28 13.14
N LEU A 68 -4.87 6.26 14.02
CA LEU A 68 -5.61 7.48 13.75
C LEU A 68 -5.04 8.27 12.57
N ALA A 69 -3.73 8.47 12.55
CA ALA A 69 -3.03 9.17 11.47
C ALA A 69 -3.22 8.45 10.14
N GLY A 70 -3.19 7.12 10.15
CA GLY A 70 -3.46 6.31 8.96
C GLY A 70 -4.86 6.53 8.40
N ARG A 71 -5.87 6.50 9.27
CA ARG A 71 -7.28 6.71 8.87
C ARG A 71 -7.50 8.11 8.30
N TYR A 72 -7.08 9.13 9.04
CA TYR A 72 -7.23 10.52 8.58
C TYR A 72 -6.37 10.84 7.37
N PHE A 73 -5.27 10.12 7.14
CA PHE A 73 -4.52 10.27 5.89
C PHE A 73 -5.34 9.85 4.67
N VAL A 74 -6.14 8.78 4.75
CA VAL A 74 -7.03 8.38 3.65
C VAL A 74 -8.08 9.46 3.40
N LEU A 75 -8.70 9.99 4.46
CA LEU A 75 -9.66 11.09 4.36
C LEU A 75 -9.05 12.35 3.76
N PHE A 76 -7.82 12.68 4.17
CA PHE A 76 -7.03 13.77 3.60
C PHE A 76 -6.80 13.57 2.10
N MET A 77 -6.36 12.38 1.69
CA MET A 77 -6.12 12.06 0.27
C MET A 77 -7.41 12.21 -0.56
N VAL A 78 -8.54 11.73 -0.04
CA VAL A 78 -9.85 11.90 -0.70
C VAL A 78 -10.20 13.39 -0.85
N LYS A 79 -10.07 14.18 0.23
CA LYS A 79 -10.35 15.62 0.21
C LYS A 79 -9.46 16.40 -0.78
N HIS A 80 -8.27 15.88 -1.08
CA HIS A 80 -7.31 16.48 -2.01
C HIS A 80 -7.33 15.86 -3.40
N GLY A 81 -8.44 15.20 -3.78
CA GLY A 81 -8.69 14.78 -5.16
C GLY A 81 -8.18 13.38 -5.54
N TYR A 82 -7.61 12.62 -4.59
CA TYR A 82 -7.15 11.25 -4.86
C TYR A 82 -8.24 10.18 -4.68
N GLY A 83 -9.48 10.59 -4.37
CA GLY A 83 -10.59 9.66 -4.15
C GLY A 83 -10.94 8.83 -5.38
N GLU A 84 -11.01 9.46 -6.56
CA GLU A 84 -11.30 8.77 -7.83
C GLU A 84 -10.23 7.74 -8.18
N LEU A 85 -8.94 8.11 -7.99
CA LEU A 85 -7.83 7.19 -8.17
C LEU A 85 -7.97 5.96 -7.25
N MET A 86 -8.28 6.16 -5.97
CA MET A 86 -8.46 5.05 -5.03
C MET A 86 -9.66 4.15 -5.39
N GLN A 87 -10.75 4.71 -5.94
CA GLN A 87 -11.93 3.95 -6.36
C GLN A 87 -11.64 2.99 -7.53
N VAL A 88 -10.75 3.36 -8.44
CA VAL A 88 -10.47 2.56 -9.65
C VAL A 88 -9.38 1.50 -9.44
N MET A 89 -8.68 1.51 -8.30
CA MET A 89 -7.56 0.59 -8.05
C MET A 89 -7.97 -0.89 -7.87
N GLY A 90 -9.25 -1.18 -7.61
CA GLY A 90 -9.71 -2.55 -7.47
C GLY A 90 -11.21 -2.67 -7.32
N ARG A 91 -11.82 -3.69 -7.95
CA ARG A 91 -13.25 -3.96 -7.84
C ARG A 91 -13.64 -4.49 -6.45
N ARG A 92 -12.78 -5.33 -5.86
CA ARG A 92 -12.92 -5.83 -4.50
C ARG A 92 -11.74 -5.38 -3.65
N PHE A 93 -11.92 -5.41 -2.33
CA PHE A 93 -10.86 -5.05 -1.40
C PHE A 93 -9.60 -5.91 -1.59
N ALA A 94 -9.74 -7.21 -1.87
CA ALA A 94 -8.61 -8.09 -2.17
C ALA A 94 -7.83 -7.65 -3.44
N ASP A 95 -8.53 -7.19 -4.47
CA ASP A 95 -7.93 -6.73 -5.72
C ASP A 95 -7.18 -5.41 -5.49
N PHE A 96 -7.76 -4.51 -4.68
CA PHE A 96 -7.10 -3.29 -4.23
C PHE A 96 -5.79 -3.58 -3.49
N LEU A 97 -5.80 -4.54 -2.53
CA LEU A 97 -4.60 -4.92 -1.78
C LEU A 97 -3.50 -5.48 -2.68
N LYS A 98 -3.86 -6.29 -3.69
CA LYS A 98 -2.93 -6.81 -4.69
C LYS A 98 -2.37 -5.71 -5.61
N GLY A 99 -3.16 -4.66 -5.85
CA GLY A 99 -2.79 -3.51 -6.69
C GLY A 99 -2.11 -2.35 -5.95
N LEU A 100 -1.87 -2.44 -4.64
CA LEU A 100 -1.33 -1.35 -3.83
C LEU A 100 0.02 -0.82 -4.31
N ASP A 101 0.90 -1.68 -4.81
CA ASP A 101 2.19 -1.26 -5.33
C ASP A 101 2.02 -0.41 -6.61
N ASN A 102 1.04 -0.74 -7.47
CA ASN A 102 0.73 0.05 -8.66
C ASN A 102 0.26 1.46 -8.32
N LEU A 103 -0.54 1.63 -7.25
CA LEU A 103 -0.94 2.95 -6.75
C LEU A 103 0.30 3.81 -6.43
N HIS A 104 1.30 3.22 -5.78
CA HIS A 104 2.54 3.93 -5.47
C HIS A 104 3.37 4.25 -6.71
N GLU A 105 3.35 3.39 -7.74
CA GLU A 105 3.97 3.68 -9.03
C GLU A 105 3.28 4.87 -9.72
N TYR A 106 1.94 4.96 -9.70
CA TYR A 106 1.23 6.15 -10.18
C TYR A 106 1.65 7.42 -9.42
N PHE A 107 1.81 7.34 -8.10
CA PHE A 107 2.30 8.47 -7.33
C PHE A 107 3.71 8.92 -7.69
N ARG A 108 4.55 8.09 -8.34
CA ARG A 108 5.89 8.52 -8.78
C ARG A 108 5.85 9.60 -9.85
N PHE A 109 4.77 9.71 -10.63
CA PHE A 109 4.64 10.78 -11.62
C PHE A 109 4.57 12.16 -10.95
N SER A 110 3.86 12.27 -9.83
CA SER A 110 3.78 13.52 -9.04
C SER A 110 4.86 13.63 -7.97
N TYR A 111 5.35 12.51 -7.46
CA TYR A 111 6.34 12.42 -6.38
C TYR A 111 7.54 11.54 -6.80
N PRO A 112 8.44 12.01 -7.69
CA PRO A 112 9.46 11.17 -8.33
C PRO A 112 10.46 10.51 -7.37
N LYS A 113 10.67 11.09 -6.18
CA LYS A 113 11.61 10.59 -5.16
C LYS A 113 10.89 9.78 -4.07
N ILE A 114 9.64 9.38 -4.29
CA ILE A 114 8.86 8.65 -3.28
C ILE A 114 9.51 7.29 -3.04
N ARG A 115 9.55 6.91 -1.77
CA ARG A 115 10.06 5.60 -1.32
C ARG A 115 8.89 4.88 -0.66
N PRO A 116 8.02 4.24 -1.45
CA PRO A 116 6.84 3.58 -0.91
C PRO A 116 7.24 2.28 -0.20
N PRO A 117 6.40 1.78 0.72
CA PRO A 117 6.45 0.38 1.11
C PRO A 117 6.00 -0.51 -0.05
N SER A 118 6.32 -1.80 0.03
CA SER A 118 5.82 -2.83 -0.90
C SER A 118 4.84 -3.76 -0.21
N PHE A 119 3.83 -4.20 -0.95
CA PHE A 119 2.78 -5.09 -0.50
C PHE A 119 2.71 -6.34 -1.35
N TYR A 120 2.48 -7.48 -0.71
CA TYR A 120 2.24 -8.74 -1.41
C TYR A 120 1.14 -9.53 -0.70
N CYS A 121 0.17 -10.05 -1.45
CA CYS A 121 -0.92 -10.84 -0.91
C CYS A 121 -0.67 -12.34 -1.16
N SER A 122 -0.97 -13.16 -0.17
CA SER A 122 -0.92 -14.63 -0.27
C SER A 122 -2.07 -15.26 0.51
N ARG A 123 -2.33 -16.56 0.29
CA ARG A 123 -3.30 -17.35 1.05
C ARG A 123 -4.68 -16.69 1.13
N GLU A 124 -5.20 -16.29 -0.03
CA GLU A 124 -6.52 -15.70 -0.15
C GLU A 124 -7.62 -16.76 -0.04
N SER A 125 -8.62 -16.50 0.78
CA SER A 125 -9.80 -17.33 1.03
C SER A 125 -11.07 -16.48 1.00
N SER A 126 -12.23 -17.12 1.19
CA SER A 126 -13.52 -16.43 1.35
C SER A 126 -13.63 -15.58 2.62
N THR A 127 -12.69 -15.74 3.56
CA THR A 127 -12.67 -15.05 4.86
C THR A 127 -11.52 -14.06 5.02
N GLY A 128 -10.76 -13.82 3.94
CA GLY A 128 -9.72 -12.81 3.88
C GLY A 128 -8.42 -13.28 3.22
N LEU A 129 -7.29 -12.69 3.62
CA LEU A 129 -5.97 -13.01 3.06
C LEU A 129 -4.82 -12.70 4.02
N THR A 130 -3.61 -13.12 3.64
CA THR A 130 -2.37 -12.73 4.32
C THR A 130 -1.66 -11.65 3.51
N LEU A 131 -1.47 -10.48 4.12
CA LEU A 131 -0.76 -9.33 3.57
C LEU A 131 0.67 -9.30 4.12
N HIS A 132 1.64 -9.26 3.21
CA HIS A 132 3.06 -9.09 3.50
C HIS A 132 3.42 -7.64 3.23
N TYR A 133 3.86 -6.94 4.27
CA TYR A 133 4.30 -5.56 4.22
C TYR A 133 5.83 -5.50 4.32
N ARG A 134 6.47 -4.80 3.40
CA ARG A 134 7.92 -4.55 3.41
C ARG A 134 8.19 -3.05 3.34
N SER A 135 9.02 -2.54 4.25
CA SER A 135 9.39 -1.12 4.24
C SER A 135 10.78 -0.88 4.78
N ARG A 136 11.41 0.21 4.34
CA ARG A 136 12.64 0.74 4.95
C ARG A 136 12.34 1.59 6.19
N ARG A 137 11.10 2.06 6.34
CA ARG A 137 10.66 2.87 7.48
C ARG A 137 10.11 1.97 8.58
N GLN A 138 10.66 2.14 9.78
CA GLN A 138 10.22 1.41 10.97
C GLN A 138 9.16 2.21 11.74
N GLY A 139 8.29 1.53 12.46
CA GLY A 139 7.26 2.17 13.31
C GLY A 139 5.96 2.57 12.61
N TYR A 140 5.83 2.35 11.29
CA TYR A 140 4.64 2.76 10.52
C TYR A 140 3.53 1.69 10.43
N ILE A 141 3.62 0.59 11.19
CA ILE A 141 2.63 -0.50 11.09
C ILE A 141 1.23 -0.05 11.51
N ALA A 142 1.11 0.67 12.64
CA ALA A 142 -0.16 1.22 13.09
C ALA A 142 -0.75 2.18 12.04
N TYR A 143 0.09 3.03 11.43
CA TYR A 143 -0.29 3.93 10.35
C TYR A 143 -0.85 3.18 9.13
N VAL A 144 -0.16 2.13 8.67
CA VAL A 144 -0.66 1.30 7.56
C VAL A 144 -1.96 0.59 7.93
N MET A 145 -2.07 0.07 9.15
CA MET A 145 -3.32 -0.57 9.62
C MET A 145 -4.50 0.43 9.59
N GLY A 146 -4.27 1.66 10.03
CA GLY A 146 -5.27 2.73 9.94
C GLY A 146 -5.71 3.02 8.51
N GLN A 147 -4.76 3.09 7.57
CA GLN A 147 -5.07 3.29 6.15
C GLN A 147 -5.93 2.14 5.60
N LEU A 148 -5.56 0.89 5.90
CA LEU A 148 -6.30 -0.28 5.43
C LEU A 148 -7.74 -0.32 5.96
N ILE A 149 -7.93 0.00 7.25
CA ILE A 149 -9.25 0.07 7.87
C ILE A 149 -10.12 1.13 7.18
N GLU A 150 -9.57 2.33 6.98
CA GLU A 150 -10.34 3.44 6.41
C GLU A 150 -10.64 3.21 4.93
N VAL A 151 -9.71 2.65 4.15
CA VAL A 151 -9.96 2.29 2.75
C VAL A 151 -11.06 1.24 2.64
N ALA A 152 -10.99 0.17 3.45
CA ALA A 152 -12.01 -0.88 3.42
C ALA A 152 -13.40 -0.32 3.75
N LYS A 153 -13.47 0.57 4.74
CA LYS A 153 -14.72 1.22 5.14
C LYS A 153 -15.27 2.17 4.06
N LEU A 154 -14.46 3.11 3.58
CA LEU A 154 -14.90 4.16 2.66
C LEU A 154 -15.23 3.64 1.26
N PHE A 155 -14.38 2.79 0.70
CA PHE A 155 -14.49 2.39 -0.71
C PHE A 155 -15.18 1.05 -0.90
N PHE A 156 -15.04 0.13 0.05
CA PHE A 156 -15.56 -1.23 -0.08
C PHE A 156 -16.73 -1.52 0.86
N LYS A 157 -17.06 -0.60 1.78
CA LYS A 157 -18.12 -0.77 2.80
C LYS A 157 -17.90 -2.04 3.63
N GLN A 158 -16.64 -2.34 3.94
CA GLN A 158 -16.25 -3.52 4.71
C GLN A 158 -15.62 -3.15 6.04
N ASP A 159 -16.04 -3.85 7.09
CA ASP A 159 -15.32 -3.89 8.36
C ASP A 159 -14.29 -5.02 8.30
N ILE A 160 -13.03 -4.69 8.62
CA ILE A 160 -11.91 -5.62 8.53
C ILE A 160 -11.26 -5.81 9.89
N GLN A 161 -10.72 -7.00 10.12
CA GLN A 161 -9.89 -7.28 11.28
C GLN A 161 -8.45 -7.53 10.84
N LEU A 162 -7.53 -6.80 11.46
CA LEU A 162 -6.10 -6.87 11.16
C LEU A 162 -5.37 -7.48 12.36
N GLN A 163 -4.62 -8.55 12.11
CA GLN A 163 -3.79 -9.19 13.13
C GLN A 163 -2.36 -9.34 12.63
N VAL A 164 -1.40 -8.70 13.31
CA VAL A 164 0.01 -8.88 13.01
C VAL A 164 0.47 -10.24 13.53
N THR A 165 0.92 -11.12 12.64
CA THR A 165 1.32 -12.49 12.99
C THR A 165 2.83 -12.66 13.06
N ASN A 166 3.59 -11.86 12.32
CA ASN A 166 5.06 -11.94 12.32
C ASN A 166 5.68 -10.57 12.03
N ARG A 167 6.80 -10.27 12.67
CA ARG A 167 7.66 -9.11 12.42
C ARG A 167 9.09 -9.59 12.32
N GLN A 168 9.76 -9.26 11.21
CA GLN A 168 11.17 -9.57 10.98
C GLN A 168 11.89 -8.32 10.50
N GLN A 169 13.15 -8.18 10.87
CA GLN A 169 14.04 -7.17 10.33
C GLN A 169 15.17 -7.88 9.59
N LYS A 170 15.39 -7.52 8.33
CA LYS A 170 16.54 -7.99 7.54
C LYS A 170 17.27 -6.78 6.97
N GLY A 171 18.45 -6.51 7.50
CA GLY A 171 19.23 -5.32 7.16
C GLY A 171 18.44 -4.03 7.42
N SER A 172 18.30 -3.20 6.39
CA SER A 172 17.55 -1.93 6.45
C SER A 172 16.05 -2.06 6.23
N PHE A 173 15.53 -3.28 6.05
CA PHE A 173 14.12 -3.52 5.76
C PHE A 173 13.41 -4.20 6.94
N GLN A 174 12.20 -3.74 7.21
CA GLN A 174 11.23 -4.38 8.08
C GLN A 174 10.22 -5.15 7.22
N PHE A 175 9.96 -6.39 7.61
CA PHE A 175 8.98 -7.29 7.01
C PHE A 175 7.92 -7.61 8.06
N VAL A 176 6.65 -7.40 7.73
CA VAL A 176 5.53 -7.69 8.63
C VAL A 176 4.49 -8.50 7.90
N VAL A 177 4.03 -9.57 8.53
CA VAL A 177 2.95 -10.42 8.04
C VAL A 177 1.70 -10.07 8.83
N ILE A 178 0.64 -9.71 8.10
CA ILE A 178 -0.64 -9.27 8.64
C ILE A 178 -1.72 -10.20 8.10
N LYS A 179 -2.47 -10.85 9.00
CA LYS A 179 -3.69 -11.56 8.64
C LYS A 179 -4.83 -10.54 8.56
N VAL A 180 -5.42 -10.41 7.38
CA VAL A 180 -6.53 -9.51 7.09
C VAL A 180 -7.78 -10.37 6.97
N ARG A 181 -8.74 -10.20 7.88
CA ARG A 181 -10.04 -10.90 7.83
C ARG A 181 -11.11 -9.93 7.37
N PHE A 182 -11.89 -10.34 6.38
CA PHE A 182 -12.99 -9.59 5.78
C PHE A 182 -13.88 -10.56 4.98
N ASP A 183 -15.06 -10.12 4.60
CA ASP A 183 -15.92 -10.89 3.71
C ASP A 183 -15.35 -10.90 2.28
N ASN A 184 -14.87 -12.05 1.84
CA ASN A 184 -14.34 -12.26 0.50
C ASN A 184 -15.06 -13.42 -0.21
N THR A 185 -16.30 -13.71 0.16
CA THR A 185 -17.10 -14.82 -0.39
C THR A 185 -17.20 -14.79 -1.92
N ALA A 186 -17.16 -13.60 -2.54
CA ALA A 186 -17.14 -13.42 -3.99
C ALA A 186 -15.98 -14.16 -4.71
N ILE A 187 -14.89 -14.51 -4.01
CA ILE A 187 -13.80 -15.28 -4.61
C ILE A 187 -14.23 -16.69 -5.05
N GLU A 188 -15.28 -17.24 -4.45
CA GLU A 188 -15.77 -18.57 -4.82
C GLU A 188 -16.33 -18.59 -6.25
N ALA A 189 -16.96 -17.50 -6.69
CA ALA A 189 -17.42 -17.36 -8.07
C ALA A 189 -16.23 -17.38 -9.05
N ASP A 190 -15.16 -16.66 -8.73
CA ASP A 190 -13.92 -16.66 -9.54
C ASP A 190 -13.26 -18.04 -9.57
N ARG A 191 -13.26 -18.77 -8.45
CA ARG A 191 -12.72 -20.14 -8.38
C ARG A 191 -13.51 -21.08 -9.28
N ARG A 192 -14.85 -21.02 -9.24
CA ARG A 192 -15.72 -21.82 -10.12
C ARG A 192 -15.50 -21.47 -11.60
N LEU A 193 -15.38 -20.19 -11.92
CA LEU A 193 -15.04 -19.74 -13.29
C LEU A 193 -13.68 -20.26 -13.73
N LYS A 194 -12.68 -20.23 -12.84
CA LYS A 194 -11.34 -20.73 -13.11
C LYS A 194 -11.32 -22.26 -13.32
N GLU A 195 -12.06 -23.03 -12.53
CA GLU A 195 -12.22 -24.47 -12.70
C GLU A 195 -12.85 -24.81 -14.07
N LYS A 196 -13.89 -24.06 -14.47
CA LYS A 196 -14.49 -24.16 -15.82
C LYS A 196 -13.51 -23.77 -16.94
N SER A 197 -12.64 -22.81 -16.69
CA SER A 197 -11.61 -22.42 -17.67
C SER A 197 -10.47 -23.44 -17.76
N MET A 198 -10.09 -24.09 -16.65
CA MET A 198 -9.06 -25.13 -16.67
C MET A 198 -9.54 -26.34 -17.46
N THR A 199 -10.79 -26.75 -17.26
CA THR A 199 -11.42 -27.79 -18.08
C THR A 199 -11.46 -27.39 -19.56
N LEU A 200 -11.75 -26.13 -19.90
CA LEU A 200 -11.68 -25.67 -21.30
C LEU A 200 -10.26 -25.75 -21.90
N ASN A 201 -9.21 -25.42 -21.13
CA ASN A 201 -7.82 -25.55 -21.57
C ASN A 201 -7.41 -27.02 -21.85
N GLU A 202 -8.03 -28.00 -21.20
CA GLU A 202 -7.84 -29.42 -21.53
C GLU A 202 -8.39 -29.74 -22.93
N TYR A 203 -9.44 -29.04 -23.38
CA TYR A 203 -10.04 -29.22 -24.70
C TYR A 203 -9.44 -28.33 -25.80
N LEU A 204 -8.82 -27.21 -25.46
CA LEU A 204 -8.18 -26.25 -26.38
C LEU A 204 -6.79 -25.84 -25.89
N PRO A 205 -5.81 -26.76 -25.84
CA PRO A 205 -4.48 -26.43 -25.36
C PRO A 205 -3.77 -25.50 -26.34
N VAL A 206 -3.38 -24.31 -25.86
CA VAL A 206 -2.41 -23.46 -26.55
C VAL A 206 -1.03 -23.89 -26.10
N ASP A 207 -0.20 -24.34 -27.03
CA ASP A 207 1.18 -24.68 -26.70
C ASP A 207 1.96 -23.42 -26.29
N SER A 208 2.91 -23.59 -25.38
CA SER A 208 3.69 -22.49 -24.81
C SER A 208 4.43 -21.69 -25.89
N TYR A 209 4.86 -22.33 -26.98
CA TYR A 209 5.58 -21.65 -28.06
C TYR A 209 4.63 -20.72 -28.83
N SER A 210 3.47 -21.19 -29.24
CA SER A 210 2.44 -20.39 -29.91
C SER A 210 2.00 -19.21 -29.05
N PHE A 211 1.74 -19.43 -27.76
CA PHE A 211 1.39 -18.33 -26.84
C PHE A 211 2.52 -17.30 -26.73
N LEU A 212 3.75 -17.73 -26.47
CA LEU A 212 4.89 -16.82 -26.32
C LEU A 212 5.24 -16.11 -27.63
N SER A 213 4.98 -16.71 -28.78
CA SER A 213 5.18 -16.08 -30.08
C SER A 213 4.30 -14.85 -30.32
N MET A 214 3.18 -14.73 -29.59
CA MET A 214 2.31 -13.55 -29.63
C MET A 214 2.95 -12.32 -28.97
N PHE A 215 3.96 -12.52 -28.12
CA PHE A 215 4.60 -11.45 -27.36
C PHE A 215 6.02 -11.20 -27.91
N PRO A 216 6.27 -10.07 -28.57
CA PRO A 216 7.60 -9.77 -29.12
C PRO A 216 8.65 -9.46 -28.04
N TYR A 217 8.21 -9.01 -26.86
CA TYR A 217 9.05 -8.66 -25.71
C TYR A 217 8.66 -9.51 -24.50
N PHE A 218 9.42 -10.57 -24.24
CA PHE A 218 9.35 -11.35 -22.99
C PHE A 218 10.71 -11.97 -22.68
N VAL A 219 10.92 -12.32 -21.41
CA VAL A 219 12.04 -13.14 -20.95
C VAL A 219 11.52 -14.14 -19.93
N THR A 220 11.93 -15.38 -20.02
CA THR A 220 11.71 -16.38 -18.97
C THR A 220 13.03 -16.75 -18.32
N PHE A 221 13.03 -16.89 -17.00
CA PHE A 221 14.21 -17.27 -16.22
C PHE A 221 13.94 -18.53 -15.42
N ASN A 222 14.97 -19.35 -15.21
CA ASN A 222 14.90 -20.45 -14.25
C ASN A 222 15.21 -19.96 -12.81
N LYS A 223 15.20 -20.88 -11.84
CA LYS A 223 15.50 -20.58 -10.43
C LYS A 223 16.93 -20.07 -10.19
N LYS A 224 17.86 -20.29 -11.12
CA LYS A 224 19.24 -19.80 -11.08
C LYS A 224 19.39 -18.44 -11.77
N LEU A 225 18.29 -17.82 -12.22
CA LEU A 225 18.27 -16.58 -13.00
C LEU A 225 18.92 -16.72 -14.39
N GLU A 226 18.99 -17.93 -14.94
CA GLU A 226 19.44 -18.17 -16.31
C GLU A 226 18.26 -17.96 -17.27
N VAL A 227 18.47 -17.19 -18.35
CA VAL A 227 17.47 -16.94 -19.39
C VAL A 227 17.19 -18.25 -20.15
N GLN A 228 15.92 -18.67 -20.20
CA GLN A 228 15.51 -19.87 -20.92
C GLN A 228 14.91 -19.57 -22.29
N LEU A 229 14.08 -18.52 -22.38
CA LEU A 229 13.45 -18.08 -23.62
C LEU A 229 13.41 -16.55 -23.66
N CYS A 230 13.53 -16.00 -24.87
CA CYS A 230 13.54 -14.57 -25.13
C CYS A 230 12.69 -14.26 -26.37
N GLY A 231 11.95 -13.15 -26.33
CA GLY A 231 11.14 -12.69 -27.46
C GLY A 231 12.00 -12.23 -28.64
N ARG A 232 11.51 -12.45 -29.87
CA ARG A 232 12.25 -12.15 -31.11
C ARG A 232 12.72 -10.70 -31.20
N ALA A 233 11.87 -9.75 -30.79
CA ALA A 233 12.23 -8.33 -30.84
C ALA A 233 13.26 -7.97 -29.77
N LEU A 234 13.24 -8.63 -28.61
CA LEU A 234 14.20 -8.37 -27.54
C LEU A 234 15.60 -8.90 -27.89
N MET A 235 15.70 -10.07 -28.54
CA MET A 235 16.97 -10.62 -29.03
C MET A 235 17.66 -9.69 -30.06
N ASN A 236 16.88 -8.97 -30.86
CA ASN A 236 17.44 -8.02 -31.83
C ASN A 236 17.99 -6.74 -31.18
N VAL A 237 17.57 -6.43 -29.95
CA VAL A 237 17.93 -5.19 -29.23
C VAL A 237 19.03 -5.43 -28.20
N VAL A 238 19.08 -6.62 -27.60
CA VAL A 238 20.09 -7.00 -26.61
C VAL A 238 21.06 -7.98 -27.26
N PRO A 239 22.25 -7.53 -27.71
CA PRO A 239 23.29 -8.44 -28.20
C PRO A 239 23.80 -9.33 -27.06
N ASP A 240 24.30 -10.51 -27.43
CA ASP A 240 24.78 -11.59 -26.54
C ASP A 240 25.77 -11.13 -25.45
#